data_AF-A0A948QW33-F1
#
_entry.id   AF-A0A948QW33-F1
#
_cell.length_a   1.000
_cell.length_b   1.000
_cell.length_c   1.000
_cell.angle_alpha   90.00
_cell.angle_beta   90.00
_cell.angle_gamma   90.00
#
_symmetry.space_group_name_H-M   'P 1'
#
loop_
_entity.id
_entity.type
_entity.pdbx_description
1 polymer ?
#
loop_
_entity_poly.entity_id
_entity_poly.type
_entity_poly.pdbx_seq_one_letter_code
_entity_poly.pdbx_strand_id
1 'polypeptide(L)' 'TQVSLKNKLFLSLVLTVLYALTDEYHQTLVSGRTGKLFDVFIDSMGALFGFVFSAKLIYRLPEKAQRFILRKE' A
#
# COMPACT_ATOMS: atom_id res chain seq x y z
N THR A 1 -0.19 16.19 14.47
CA THR A 1 1.09 15.85 13.81
C THR A 1 0.84 15.63 12.33
N GLN A 2 1.30 16.53 11.46
CA GLN A 2 1.19 16.35 10.00
C GLN A 2 2.14 15.20 9.59
N VAL A 3 1.60 14.01 9.31
CA VAL A 3 2.38 12.86 8.85
C VAL A 3 2.78 13.08 7.39
N SER A 4 4.08 13.09 7.09
CA SER A 4 4.58 13.32 5.73
C SER A 4 4.08 12.24 4.75
N LEU A 5 3.99 12.56 3.45
CA LEU A 5 3.58 11.59 2.43
C LEU A 5 4.52 10.37 2.38
N LYS A 6 5.82 10.57 2.64
CA LYS A 6 6.81 9.49 2.76
C LYS A 6 6.50 8.57 3.94
N ASN A 7 6.12 9.14 5.08
CA ASN A 7 5.75 8.36 6.26
C ASN A 7 4.45 7.58 6.03
N LYS A 8 3.47 8.19 5.33
CA LYS A 8 2.23 7.51 4.92
C LYS A 8 2.53 6.31 4.00
N LEU A 9 3.41 6.48 3.01
CA LEU A 9 3.86 5.40 2.13
C LEU A 9 4.56 4.28 2.91
N PHE A 10 5.51 4.65 3.76
CA PHE A 10 6.25 3.67 4.55
C PHE A 10 5.29 2.85 5.42
N LEU A 11 4.37 3.53 6.11
CA LEU A 11 3.37 2.87 6.93
C LEU A 11 2.44 1.98 6.09
N SER A 12 1.96 2.46 4.94
CA SER A 12 1.09 1.65 4.08
C SER A 12 1.81 0.42 3.55
N LEU A 13 3.08 0.55 3.14
CA LEU A 13 3.87 -0.57 2.65
C LEU A 13 4.09 -1.60 3.77
N VAL A 14 4.49 -1.18 4.96
CA VAL A 14 4.65 -2.07 6.13
C VAL A 14 3.34 -2.80 6.43
N LEU A 15 2.22 -2.10 6.45
CA LEU A 15 0.91 -2.71 6.70
C LEU A 15 0.54 -3.73 5.61
N THR A 16 0.78 -3.42 4.33
CA THR A 16 0.52 -4.37 3.24
C THR A 16 1.40 -5.62 3.35
N VAL A 17 2.70 -5.47 3.62
CA VAL A 17 3.60 -6.64 3.79
C VAL A 17 3.16 -7.50 4.96
N LEU A 18 2.85 -6.90 6.11
CA LEU A 18 2.37 -7.63 7.28
C LEU A 18 1.06 -8.38 7.01
N TYR A 19 0.15 -7.74 6.28
CA TYR A 19 -1.12 -8.36 5.89
C TYR A 19 -0.89 -9.53 4.92
N ALA A 20 -0.07 -9.35 3.89
CA ALA A 20 0.26 -10.40 2.93
C ALA A 20 0.98 -11.59 3.59
N LEU A 21 1.92 -11.34 4.52
CA LEU A 21 2.53 -12.39 5.34
C LEU A 21 1.48 -13.17 6.16
N THR A 22 0.51 -12.45 6.71
CA THR A 22 -0.58 -13.06 7.49
C THR A 22 -1.51 -13.88 6.59
N ASP A 23 -1.77 -13.43 5.36
CA ASP A 23 -2.58 -14.18 4.38
C ASP A 23 -1.88 -15.48 3.97
N GLU A 24 -0.60 -15.42 3.60
CA GLU A 24 0.17 -16.61 3.24
C GLU A 24 0.29 -17.60 4.41
N TYR A 25 0.41 -17.10 5.64
CA TYR A 25 0.34 -17.94 6.84
C TYR A 25 -1.04 -18.59 6.99
N HIS A 26 -2.13 -17.84 6.84
CA HIS A 26 -3.50 -18.40 6.90
C HIS A 26 -3.72 -19.44 5.79
N GLN A 27 -3.15 -19.25 4.60
CA GLN A 27 -3.24 -20.22 3.52
C GLN A 27 -2.62 -21.57 3.90
N THR A 28 -1.59 -21.61 4.76
CA THR A 28 -1.02 -22.88 5.25
C THR A 28 -1.97 -23.67 6.16
N LEU A 29 -2.96 -23.01 6.76
CA LEU A 29 -3.97 -23.65 7.63
C LEU A 29 -5.17 -24.19 6.83
N VAL A 30 -5.34 -23.74 5.58
CA VAL A 30 -6.44 -24.14 4.71
C VAL A 30 -6.00 -25.29 3.80
N SER A 31 -6.70 -26.43 3.90
CA SER A 31 -6.39 -27.60 3.06
C SER A 31 -6.49 -27.28 1.57
N GLY A 32 -5.48 -27.70 0.80
CA GLY A 32 -5.44 -27.48 -0.65
C GLY A 32 -4.92 -26.11 -1.08
N ARG A 33 -4.47 -25.27 -0.14
CA ARG A 33 -3.72 -24.03 -0.41
C ARG A 33 -2.28 -24.16 0.10
N THR A 34 -1.39 -23.35 -0.46
CA THR A 34 0.02 -23.36 -0.08
C THR A 34 0.49 -21.92 -0.05
N GLY A 35 0.94 -21.47 1.11
CA GLY A 35 1.52 -20.14 1.24
C GLY A 35 2.80 -20.01 0.41
N LYS A 36 2.94 -18.92 -0.34
CA LYS A 36 4.07 -18.59 -1.20
C LYS A 36 4.62 -17.22 -0.82
N LEU A 37 5.89 -17.18 -0.44
CA LEU A 37 6.61 -15.92 -0.24
C LEU A 37 6.63 -15.03 -1.50
N PHE A 38 6.49 -15.62 -2.68
CA PHE A 38 6.37 -14.89 -3.93
C PHE A 38 5.09 -14.04 -3.99
N ASP A 39 3.99 -14.50 -3.41
CA ASP A 39 2.72 -13.77 -3.42
C ASP A 39 2.82 -12.53 -2.51
N VAL A 40 3.49 -12.63 -1.36
CA VAL A 40 3.88 -11.47 -0.52
C VAL A 40 4.69 -10.43 -1.30
N PHE A 41 5.62 -10.89 -2.15
CA PHE A 41 6.40 -10.00 -3.00
C PHE A 41 5.53 -9.29 -4.03
N ILE A 42 4.60 -10.01 -4.67
CA ILE A 42 3.65 -9.42 -5.63
C ILE A 42 2.76 -8.38 -4.95
N ASP A 43 2.22 -8.67 -3.77
CA ASP A 43 1.41 -7.71 -3.00
C ASP A 43 2.20 -6.45 -2.63
N SER A 44 3.46 -6.63 -2.22
CA SER A 44 4.37 -5.53 -1.91
C SER A 44 4.66 -4.65 -3.12
N MET A 45 4.86 -5.26 -4.30
CA MET A 45 5.04 -4.55 -5.57
C MET A 45 3.77 -3.82 -5.99
N GLY A 46 2.60 -4.45 -5.81
CA GLY A 46 1.30 -3.84 -6.04
C GLY A 46 1.07 -2.59 -5.19
N ALA A 47 1.42 -2.64 -3.90
CA ALA A 47 1.34 -1.48 -3.00
C ALA A 47 2.24 -0.33 -3.44
N LEU A 48 3.49 -0.63 -3.82
CA LEU A 48 4.42 0.38 -4.31
C LEU A 48 3.91 1.05 -5.60
N PHE A 49 3.43 0.23 -6.54
CA PHE A 49 2.84 0.72 -7.79
C PHE A 49 1.60 1.59 -7.53
N GLY A 50 0.69 1.12 -6.68
CA GLY A 50 -0.53 1.83 -6.30
C GLY A 50 -0.23 3.19 -5.69
N PHE A 51 0.80 3.32 -4.87
CA PHE A 51 1.24 4.61 -4.33
C PHE A 51 1.71 5.56 -5.43
N VAL A 52 2.62 5.13 -6.31
CA VAL A 52 3.15 5.97 -7.39
C VAL A 52 2.02 6.42 -8.32
N PHE A 53 1.12 5.50 -8.67
CA PHE A 53 -0.03 5.78 -9.50
C PHE A 53 -0.97 6.79 -8.84
N SER A 54 -1.33 6.58 -7.57
CA SER A 54 -2.20 7.46 -6.80
C SER A 54 -1.59 8.86 -6.66
N ALA A 55 -0.29 8.95 -6.38
CA ALA A 55 0.42 10.23 -6.31
C ALA A 55 0.34 10.98 -7.64
N LYS A 56 0.68 10.32 -8.76
CA LYS A 56 0.56 10.92 -10.11
C LYS A 56 -0.87 11.38 -10.41
N LEU A 57 -1.87 10.58 -10.06
CA LEU A 57 -3.28 10.91 -10.28
C LEU A 57 -3.68 12.14 -9.47
N ILE A 58 -3.29 12.22 -8.19
CA ILE A 58 -3.57 13.38 -7.34
C ILE A 58 -2.94 14.65 -7.92
N TYR A 59 -1.68 14.58 -8.38
CA TYR A 59 -1.02 15.74 -9.01
C TYR A 59 -1.61 16.17 -10.35
N ARG A 60 -2.49 15.35 -10.97
CA ARG A 60 -3.28 15.72 -12.16
C ARG A 60 -4.57 16.46 -11.82
N LEU A 61 -5.02 16.44 -10.57
CA LEU A 61 -6.26 17.08 -10.14
C LEU A 61 -6.08 18.60 -9.92
N PRO A 62 -7.17 19.39 -9.91
CA PRO A 62 -7.10 20.82 -9.59
C PRO A 62 -6.52 21.07 -8.19
N GLU A 63 -5.84 22.20 -7.99
CA GLU A 63 -5.18 22.51 -6.70
C GLU A 63 -6.12 22.48 -5.48
N LYS A 64 -7.40 22.84 -5.65
CA LYS A 64 -8.40 22.75 -4.58
C LYS A 64 -8.57 21.30 -4.09
N ALA A 65 -8.64 20.35 -5.01
CA ALA A 65 -8.73 18.93 -4.69
C ALA A 65 -7.41 18.39 -4.11
N GLN A 66 -6.27 18.84 -4.64
CA GLN A 66 -4.96 18.45 -4.11
C GLN A 66 -4.79 18.89 -2.65
N ARG A 67 -5.13 20.14 -2.30
CA ARG A 67 -5.07 20.64 -0.92
C ARG A 67 -5.98 19.85 0.01
N PHE A 68 -7.20 19.55 -0.43
CA PHE A 68 -8.13 18.72 0.32
C PHE A 68 -7.59 17.30 0.58
N ILE A 69 -7.10 16.61 -0.46
CA ILE A 69 -6.63 15.21 -0.38
C ILE A 69 -5.29 15.10 0.36
N LEU A 70 -4.30 15.90 -0.04
CA LEU A 70 -2.97 15.85 0.55
C LEU A 70 -2.92 16.50 1.93
N ARG A 71 -3.99 17.18 2.35
CA ARG A 71 -4.02 18.09 3.50
C ARG A 71 -2.83 19.06 3.48
N LYS A 72 -2.52 19.56 2.28
CA LYS A 72 -1.52 20.62 2.07
C LYS A 72 -2.14 21.90 2.63
N GLU A 73 -1.58 22.41 3.72
CA GLU A 73 -1.86 23.76 4.23
C GLU A 73 -1.47 24.81 3.18
#